data_AF-A0A1S2LBW9-F1
#
_entry.id   AF-A0A1S2LBW9-F1
#
_cell.length_a   1.000
_cell.length_b   1.000
_cell.length_c   1.000
_cell.angle_alpha   90.00
_cell.angle_beta   90.00
_cell.angle_gamma   90.00
#
_symmetry.space_group_name_H-M   'P 1'
#
loop_
_entity.id
_entity.type
_entity.pdbx_description
1 polymer ?
#
loop_
_entity_poly.entity_id
_entity_poly.type
_entity_poly.pdbx_seq_one_letter_code
_entity_poly.pdbx_strand_id
1 'polypeptide(L)'
;MKKRNANQYPFIFLTFIHVGMLLYTFYKGKDRKQLVILLLSNIAKAFLFEYIAFNIFQSYIYKPNFFKIRALDNTIGALLSQAVFVPITALFITTFKLGLKGKLLFTMYFVIIEKVFIKLGVFKTKWWRTSYTATLLPFYFLLSDFWGKHLKKRSPLVQFLTLFNSLVVINSTLLYSLAIFRKMRFGIGSNHSWREHFNIVPLYTIVLSKINTWAIYKNKSLNIFTVLVLRLLFDWILKRFKIMKSKLQLKYELFFHLLMILLSKGLRILVYSEEKENK
;
A
#
# COMPACT_ATOMS: atom_id res chain seq x y z
N MET A 1 9.43 32.05 21.12
CA MET A 1 9.77 31.24 19.92
C MET A 1 9.08 29.87 20.00
N LYS A 2 8.14 29.55 19.09
CA LYS A 2 7.52 28.21 19.00
C LYS A 2 8.62 27.21 18.60
N LYS A 3 9.01 26.28 19.48
CA LYS A 3 9.91 25.15 19.15
C LYS A 3 9.41 24.53 17.84
N ARG A 4 10.18 24.67 16.76
CA ARG A 4 9.91 23.95 15.50
C ARG A 4 10.04 22.46 15.83
N ASN A 5 8.91 21.76 15.86
CA ASN A 5 8.84 20.36 16.24
C ASN A 5 9.66 19.51 15.28
N ALA A 6 10.83 19.07 15.72
CA ALA A 6 11.79 18.22 15.01
C ALA A 6 11.30 16.78 14.77
N ASN A 7 10.01 16.51 14.96
CA ASN A 7 9.41 15.17 14.93
C ASN A 7 9.44 14.51 13.55
N GLN A 8 9.60 15.31 12.49
CA GLN A 8 9.67 14.81 11.12
C GLN A 8 11.03 14.15 10.80
N TYR A 9 12.11 14.57 11.45
CA TYR A 9 13.46 14.12 11.12
C TYR A 9 13.67 12.60 11.30
N PRO A 10 13.18 11.95 12.37
CA PRO A 10 13.25 10.49 12.48
C PRO A 10 12.62 9.76 11.27
N PHE A 11 11.47 10.24 10.78
CA PHE A 11 10.79 9.64 9.62
C PHE A 11 11.57 9.90 8.33
N ILE A 12 12.09 11.11 8.13
CA ILE A 12 12.87 11.48 6.95
C ILE A 12 14.16 10.65 6.89
N PHE A 13 14.91 10.59 8.00
CA PHE A 13 16.13 9.79 8.10
C PHE A 13 15.86 8.32 7.81
N LEU A 14 14.80 7.76 8.41
CA LEU A 14 14.41 6.38 8.18
C LEU A 14 13.99 6.14 6.71
N THR A 15 13.35 7.13 6.08
CA THR A 15 13.01 7.09 4.66
C THR A 15 14.25 7.01 3.78
N PHE A 16 15.27 7.83 4.04
CA PHE A 16 16.53 7.77 3.30
C PHE A 16 17.22 6.41 3.39
N ILE A 17 17.27 5.80 4.59
CA ILE A 17 17.82 4.45 4.77
C ILE A 17 17.08 3.44 3.88
N HIS A 18 15.74 3.44 3.91
CA HIS A 18 14.96 2.47 3.16
C HIS A 18 14.97 2.76 1.65
N VAL A 19 15.02 4.01 1.22
CA VAL A 19 15.23 4.35 -0.19
C VAL A 19 16.59 3.85 -0.67
N GLY A 20 17.66 4.05 0.12
CA GLY A 20 18.98 3.50 -0.18
C GLY A 20 18.96 1.97 -0.29
N MET A 21 18.29 1.29 0.64
CA MET A 21 18.10 -0.16 0.61
C MET A 21 17.30 -0.63 -0.62
N LEU A 22 16.28 0.13 -1.02
CA LEU A 22 15.50 -0.15 -2.23
C LEU A 22 16.36 -0.02 -3.49
N LEU A 23 17.08 1.10 -3.62
CA LEU A 23 17.98 1.35 -4.75
C LEU A 23 19.04 0.26 -4.85
N TYR A 24 19.65 -0.13 -3.73
CA TYR A 24 20.61 -1.23 -3.68
C TYR A 24 19.98 -2.57 -4.10
N THR A 25 18.75 -2.85 -3.64
CA THR A 25 18.00 -4.06 -4.03
C THR A 25 17.77 -4.12 -5.54
N PHE A 26 17.35 -3.00 -6.15
CA PHE A 26 17.15 -2.92 -7.60
C PHE A 26 18.45 -2.93 -8.40
N TYR A 27 19.53 -2.39 -7.84
CA TYR A 27 20.85 -2.40 -8.46
C TYR A 27 21.46 -3.81 -8.51
N LYS A 28 21.36 -4.59 -7.43
CA LYS A 28 21.91 -5.95 -7.34
C LYS A 28 20.95 -7.06 -7.76
N GLY A 29 19.65 -6.82 -7.73
CA GLY A 29 18.64 -7.80 -8.09
C GLY A 29 18.58 -8.04 -9.61
N LYS A 30 18.56 -9.32 -10.00
CA LYS A 30 18.60 -9.72 -11.41
C LYS A 30 17.29 -9.46 -12.16
N ASP A 31 16.15 -9.84 -11.57
CA ASP A 31 14.83 -9.68 -12.18
C ASP A 31 14.09 -8.47 -11.61
N ARG A 32 14.23 -7.33 -12.29
CA ARG A 32 13.59 -6.07 -11.90
C ARG A 32 12.06 -6.16 -11.95
N LYS A 33 11.49 -6.93 -12.88
CA LYS A 33 10.03 -7.06 -13.01
C LYS A 33 9.48 -7.78 -11.78
N GLN A 34 10.11 -8.89 -11.39
CA GLN A 34 9.74 -9.62 -10.18
C GLN A 34 9.88 -8.74 -8.93
N LEU A 35 10.94 -7.94 -8.82
CA LEU A 35 11.11 -7.04 -7.67
C LEU A 35 9.98 -6.03 -7.56
N VAL A 36 9.55 -5.42 -8.67
CA VAL A 36 8.42 -4.46 -8.66
C VAL A 36 7.13 -5.14 -8.19
N ILE A 37 6.76 -6.28 -8.77
CA ILE A 37 5.49 -6.95 -8.42
C ILE A 37 5.50 -7.53 -6.99
N LEU A 38 6.68 -7.96 -6.50
CA LEU A 38 6.85 -8.41 -5.12
C LEU A 38 6.74 -7.24 -4.15
N LEU A 39 7.35 -6.09 -4.47
CA LEU A 39 7.22 -4.87 -3.67
C LEU A 39 5.77 -4.41 -3.58
N LEU A 40 5.06 -4.32 -4.71
CA LEU A 40 3.63 -3.96 -4.73
C LEU A 40 2.79 -4.95 -3.92
N SER A 41 3.09 -6.25 -3.99
CA SER A 41 2.43 -7.25 -3.17
C SER A 41 2.70 -7.08 -1.68
N ASN A 42 3.94 -6.76 -1.30
CA ASN A 42 4.30 -6.49 0.10
C ASN A 42 3.55 -5.24 0.62
N ILE A 43 3.52 -4.16 -0.15
CA ILE A 43 2.80 -2.93 0.20
C ILE A 43 1.30 -3.21 0.39
N ALA A 44 0.67 -3.98 -0.51
CA ALA A 44 -0.76 -4.30 -0.39
C ALA A 44 -1.08 -5.07 0.90
N LYS A 45 -0.25 -6.06 1.26
CA LYS A 45 -0.40 -6.83 2.50
C LYS A 45 -0.25 -5.94 3.73
N ALA A 46 0.72 -5.03 3.70
CA ALA A 46 0.96 -4.04 4.74
C ALA A 46 -0.22 -3.07 4.88
N PHE A 47 -0.81 -2.59 3.77
CA PHE A 47 -2.02 -1.77 3.78
C PHE A 47 -3.23 -2.51 4.35
N LEU A 48 -3.41 -3.79 4.02
CA LEU A 48 -4.50 -4.59 4.59
C LEU A 48 -4.34 -4.75 6.11
N PHE A 49 -3.12 -5.02 6.57
CA PHE A 49 -2.81 -5.08 7.98
C PHE A 49 -3.09 -3.74 8.69
N GLU A 50 -2.61 -2.64 8.11
CA GLU A 50 -2.83 -1.28 8.63
C GLU A 50 -4.31 -0.92 8.67
N TYR A 51 -5.08 -1.32 7.65
CA TYR A 51 -6.51 -1.08 7.64
C TYR A 51 -7.20 -1.68 8.88
N ILE A 52 -6.82 -2.89 9.27
CA ILE A 52 -7.36 -3.55 10.46
C ILE A 52 -6.82 -2.87 11.72
N ALA A 53 -5.49 -2.82 11.89
CA ALA A 53 -4.87 -2.38 13.13
C ALA A 53 -5.03 -0.87 13.40
N PHE A 54 -4.94 -0.03 12.38
CA PHE A 54 -4.88 1.43 12.50
C PHE A 54 -6.22 2.11 12.18
N ASN A 55 -6.88 1.74 11.07
CA ASN A 55 -8.13 2.41 10.69
C ASN A 55 -9.33 1.92 11.52
N ILE A 56 -9.49 0.60 11.67
CA ILE A 56 -10.59 0.00 12.42
C ILE A 56 -10.33 0.09 13.93
N PHE A 57 -9.27 -0.54 14.42
CA PHE A 57 -9.02 -0.67 15.86
C PHE A 57 -8.21 0.47 16.48
N GLN A 58 -7.65 1.37 15.67
CA GLN A 58 -6.88 2.53 16.12
C GLN A 58 -5.82 2.19 17.16
N SER A 59 -5.00 1.17 16.90
CA SER A 59 -4.05 0.59 17.84
C SER A 59 -2.91 1.52 18.28
N TYR A 60 -2.57 2.51 17.46
CA TYR A 60 -1.53 3.50 17.71
C TYR A 60 -1.76 4.81 16.94
N ILE A 61 -0.93 5.81 17.23
CA ILE A 61 -0.94 7.14 16.60
C ILE A 61 0.49 7.54 16.25
N TYR A 62 0.74 7.87 14.99
CA TYR A 62 1.92 8.57 14.51
C TYR A 62 1.76 10.09 14.62
N LYS A 63 2.86 10.78 14.91
CA LYS A 63 2.93 12.25 15.01
C LYS A 63 4.17 12.82 14.31
N PRO A 64 4.34 12.58 12.99
CA PRO A 64 5.50 13.08 12.26
C PRO A 64 5.53 14.60 12.14
N ASN A 65 4.39 15.29 12.25
CA ASN A 65 4.24 16.74 12.05
C ASN A 65 4.62 17.24 10.64
N PHE A 66 4.39 16.44 9.60
CA PHE A 66 4.45 16.88 8.20
C PHE A 66 3.26 17.77 7.83
N PHE A 67 2.08 17.50 8.38
CA PHE A 67 0.85 18.22 8.06
C PHE A 67 0.20 18.85 9.29
N LYS A 68 -0.45 20.01 9.10
CA LYS A 68 -1.23 20.67 10.16
C LYS A 68 -2.48 19.87 10.57
N ILE A 69 -3.03 19.09 9.65
CA ILE A 69 -4.24 18.29 9.87
C ILE A 69 -3.84 16.98 10.55
N ARG A 70 -4.15 16.84 11.85
CA ARG A 70 -3.76 15.68 12.67
C ARG A 70 -4.11 14.32 12.06
N ALA A 71 -5.29 14.19 11.43
CA ALA A 71 -5.70 12.93 10.81
C ALA A 71 -4.81 12.59 9.61
N LEU A 72 -4.49 13.58 8.76
CA LEU A 72 -3.61 13.40 7.61
C LEU A 72 -2.17 13.14 8.06
N ASP A 73 -1.72 13.83 9.10
CA ASP A 73 -0.39 13.67 9.70
C ASP A 73 -0.17 12.27 10.30
N ASN A 74 -1.18 11.77 10.99
CA ASN A 74 -1.18 10.41 11.51
C ASN A 74 -1.13 9.38 10.37
N THR A 75 -1.96 9.57 9.35
CA THR A 75 -2.01 8.66 8.19
C THR A 75 -0.73 8.66 7.37
N ILE A 76 -0.04 9.80 7.20
CA ILE A 76 1.23 9.79 6.46
C ILE A 76 2.32 9.03 7.22
N GLY A 77 2.34 9.09 8.56
CA GLY A 77 3.24 8.28 9.38
C GLY A 77 2.99 6.78 9.20
N ALA A 78 1.72 6.38 9.21
CA ALA A 78 1.30 5.02 8.88
C ALA A 78 1.71 4.63 7.44
N LEU A 79 1.47 5.50 6.46
CA LEU A 79 1.80 5.25 5.07
C LEU A 79 3.31 5.04 4.86
N LEU A 80 4.16 5.82 5.53
CA LEU A 80 5.62 5.62 5.47
C LEU A 80 6.03 4.25 5.99
N SER A 81 5.46 3.80 7.11
CA SER A 81 5.74 2.45 7.64
C SER A 81 5.32 1.36 6.64
N GLN A 82 4.11 1.48 6.10
CA GLN A 82 3.44 0.41 5.36
C GLN A 82 3.64 0.43 3.84
N ALA A 83 4.16 1.53 3.29
CA ALA A 83 4.55 1.64 1.88
C ALA A 83 6.06 1.64 1.67
N VAL A 84 6.82 2.13 2.67
CA VAL A 84 8.26 2.32 2.56
C VAL A 84 8.98 1.36 3.50
N PHE A 85 8.87 1.53 4.81
CA PHE A 85 9.83 0.89 5.72
C PHE A 85 9.73 -0.64 5.73
N VAL A 86 8.56 -1.17 6.06
CA VAL A 86 8.36 -2.62 6.22
C VAL A 86 8.40 -3.36 4.87
N PRO A 87 7.68 -2.91 3.81
CA PRO A 87 7.69 -3.62 2.52
C PRO A 87 9.04 -3.63 1.81
N ILE A 88 9.82 -2.54 1.89
CA ILE A 88 11.16 -2.48 1.29
C ILE A 88 12.10 -3.42 2.03
N THR A 89 12.04 -3.45 3.36
CA THR A 89 12.85 -4.38 4.15
C THR A 89 12.52 -5.84 3.82
N ALA A 90 11.23 -6.17 3.69
CA ALA A 90 10.82 -7.51 3.27
C ALA A 90 11.35 -7.85 1.86
N LEU A 91 11.23 -6.91 0.90
CA LEU A 91 11.79 -7.09 -0.44
C LEU A 91 13.30 -7.35 -0.39
N PHE A 92 14.05 -6.55 0.38
CA PHE A 92 15.49 -6.69 0.55
C PHE A 92 15.85 -8.08 1.12
N ILE A 93 15.23 -8.47 2.24
CA ILE A 93 15.46 -9.76 2.90
C ILE A 93 15.18 -10.93 1.94
N THR A 94 14.06 -10.89 1.23
CA THR A 94 13.67 -11.94 0.29
C THR A 94 14.60 -11.99 -0.93
N THR A 95 15.04 -10.84 -1.43
CA THR A 95 15.92 -10.75 -2.60
C THR A 95 17.30 -11.34 -2.30
N PHE A 96 17.88 -10.99 -1.14
CA PHE A 96 19.20 -11.46 -0.72
C PHE A 96 19.17 -12.77 0.08
N LYS A 97 17.99 -13.38 0.27
CA LYS A 97 17.80 -14.66 0.95
C LYS A 97 18.48 -14.73 2.33
N LEU A 98 18.34 -13.69 3.16
CA LEU A 98 19.06 -13.54 4.43
C LEU A 98 18.71 -14.57 5.55
N GLY A 99 18.00 -15.65 5.21
CA GLY A 99 17.64 -16.72 6.13
C GLY A 99 16.76 -16.26 7.30
N LEU A 100 16.68 -17.08 8.35
CA LEU A 100 15.91 -16.75 9.56
C LEU A 100 16.67 -15.73 10.44
N LYS A 101 18.01 -15.85 10.54
CA LYS A 101 18.85 -14.93 11.31
C LYS A 101 18.71 -13.49 10.82
N GLY A 102 18.74 -13.25 9.51
CA GLY A 102 18.51 -11.93 8.93
C GLY A 102 17.11 -11.38 9.21
N LYS A 103 16.07 -12.22 9.14
CA LYS A 103 14.70 -11.82 9.50
C LYS A 103 14.62 -11.35 10.95
N LEU A 104 15.16 -12.13 11.89
CA LEU A 104 15.17 -11.77 13.31
C LEU A 104 15.97 -10.49 13.57
N LEU A 105 17.10 -10.29 12.88
CA LEU A 105 17.89 -9.07 12.98
C LEU A 105 17.08 -7.83 12.54
N PHE A 106 16.42 -7.89 11.38
CA PHE A 106 15.59 -6.78 10.90
C PHE A 106 14.32 -6.59 11.73
N THR A 107 13.76 -7.64 12.31
CA THR A 107 12.69 -7.52 13.31
C THR A 107 13.18 -6.76 14.54
N MET A 108 14.35 -7.10 15.07
CA MET A 108 14.93 -6.39 16.21
C MET A 108 15.23 -4.92 15.88
N TYR A 109 15.71 -4.63 14.66
CA TYR A 109 15.85 -3.27 14.15
C TYR A 109 14.54 -2.47 14.23
N PHE A 110 13.41 -3.04 13.77
CA PHE A 110 12.10 -2.36 13.87
C PHE A 110 11.60 -2.22 15.31
N VAL A 111 11.85 -3.20 16.18
CA VAL A 111 11.53 -3.10 17.60
C VAL A 111 12.31 -1.95 18.27
N ILE A 112 13.58 -1.78 17.92
CA ILE A 112 14.41 -0.67 18.40
C ILE A 112 13.85 0.66 17.89
N ILE A 113 13.55 0.76 16.59
CA ILE A 113 12.94 1.96 15.99
C ILE A 113 11.64 2.33 16.70
N GLU A 114 10.75 1.36 16.92
CA GLU A 114 9.48 1.61 17.61
C GLU A 114 9.72 2.18 19.01
N LYS A 115 10.61 1.56 19.80
CA LYS A 115 10.96 2.07 21.14
C LYS A 115 11.56 3.48 21.09
N VAL A 116 12.43 3.75 20.12
CA VAL A 116 12.99 5.09 19.91
C VAL A 116 11.88 6.09 19.56
N PHE A 117 10.95 5.73 18.68
CA PHE A 117 9.86 6.60 18.26
C PHE A 117 8.88 6.88 19.41
N ILE A 118 8.65 5.89 20.30
CA ILE A 118 7.90 6.08 21.55
C ILE A 118 8.63 7.06 22.46
N LYS A 119 9.93 6.86 22.69
CA LYS A 119 10.75 7.73 23.54
C LYS A 119 10.80 9.17 23.03
N LEU A 120 10.85 9.35 21.70
CA LEU A 120 10.80 10.67 21.05
C LEU A 120 9.39 11.30 21.03
N GLY A 121 8.36 10.57 21.46
CA GLY A 121 6.96 11.04 21.47
C GLY A 121 6.33 11.17 20.09
N VAL A 122 7.00 10.65 19.04
CA VAL A 122 6.53 10.70 17.65
C VAL A 122 5.66 9.49 17.27
N PHE A 123 5.63 8.48 18.13
CA PHE A 123 4.71 7.34 18.07
C PHE A 123 4.10 7.12 19.44
N LYS A 124 2.76 7.00 19.50
CA LYS A 124 2.03 6.72 20.73
C LYS A 124 1.24 5.44 20.55
N THR A 125 1.55 4.43 21.35
CA THR A 125 0.75 3.21 21.45
C THR A 125 -0.54 3.48 22.22
N LYS A 126 -1.64 2.83 21.83
CA LYS A 126 -2.86 2.73 22.65
C LYS A 126 -2.89 1.35 23.28
N TRP A 127 -3.36 0.35 22.54
CA TRP A 127 -3.35 -1.05 22.97
C TRP A 127 -2.28 -1.88 22.26
N TRP A 128 -1.64 -1.35 21.22
CA TRP A 128 -0.52 -2.00 20.55
C TRP A 128 0.65 -2.19 21.51
N ARG A 129 1.18 -3.41 21.58
CA ARG A 129 2.37 -3.74 22.37
C ARG A 129 3.53 -4.02 21.42
N THR A 130 4.74 -3.59 21.78
CA THR A 130 5.95 -3.85 20.98
C THR A 130 6.21 -5.35 20.77
N SER A 131 5.70 -6.21 21.66
CA SER A 131 5.70 -7.67 21.46
C SER A 131 4.95 -8.09 20.19
N TYR A 132 3.89 -7.39 19.78
CA TYR A 132 3.18 -7.66 18.53
C TYR A 132 4.05 -7.36 17.31
N THR A 133 4.83 -6.27 17.33
CA THR A 133 5.82 -5.99 16.28
C THR A 133 6.88 -7.07 16.22
N ALA A 134 7.40 -7.50 17.39
CA ALA A 134 8.40 -8.54 17.48
C ALA A 134 7.91 -9.91 16.95
N THR A 135 6.62 -10.23 17.11
CA THR A 135 6.05 -11.49 16.63
C THR A 135 5.58 -11.43 15.18
N LEU A 136 4.89 -10.36 14.78
CA LEU A 136 4.25 -10.27 13.46
C LEU A 136 5.23 -9.97 12.32
N LEU A 137 6.31 -9.21 12.56
CA LEU A 137 7.29 -8.90 11.51
C LEU A 137 8.02 -10.14 10.96
N PRO A 138 8.51 -11.08 11.79
CA PRO A 138 9.06 -12.34 11.29
C PRO A 138 8.07 -13.09 10.37
N PHE A 139 6.80 -13.18 10.76
CA PHE A 139 5.76 -13.79 9.92
C PHE A 139 5.57 -13.05 8.60
N TYR A 140 5.56 -11.71 8.63
CA TYR A 140 5.47 -10.90 7.42
C TYR A 140 6.67 -11.14 6.48
N PHE A 141 7.89 -11.24 7.00
CA PHE A 141 9.08 -11.54 6.18
C PHE A 141 9.05 -12.96 5.60
N LEU A 142 8.60 -13.95 6.38
CA LEU A 142 8.39 -15.31 5.88
C LEU A 142 7.32 -15.37 4.79
N LEU A 143 6.24 -14.60 4.95
CA LEU A 143 5.19 -14.47 3.94
C LEU A 143 5.74 -13.87 2.64
N SER A 144 6.66 -12.90 2.73
CA SER A 144 7.32 -12.32 1.56
C SER A 144 8.20 -13.34 0.82
N ASP A 145 8.99 -14.14 1.55
CA ASP A 145 9.78 -15.23 0.98
C ASP A 145 8.91 -16.27 0.27
N PHE A 146 7.83 -16.70 0.94
CA PHE A 146 6.84 -17.61 0.36
C PHE A 146 6.27 -17.03 -0.93
N TRP A 147 5.87 -15.76 -0.92
CA TRP A 147 5.30 -15.09 -2.08
C TRP A 147 6.31 -15.00 -3.23
N GLY A 148 7.55 -14.59 -2.95
CA GLY A 148 8.63 -14.49 -3.94
C GLY A 148 8.97 -15.84 -4.57
N LYS A 149 8.97 -16.92 -3.78
CA LYS A 149 9.16 -18.29 -4.27
C LYS A 149 8.02 -18.72 -5.20
N HIS A 150 6.77 -18.47 -4.81
CA HIS A 150 5.61 -18.86 -5.62
C HIS A 150 5.41 -17.99 -6.86
N LEU A 151 5.87 -16.73 -6.84
CA LEU A 151 5.96 -15.88 -8.02
C LEU A 151 6.96 -16.44 -9.04
N LYS A 152 8.15 -16.89 -8.59
CA LYS A 152 9.12 -17.58 -9.47
C LYS A 152 8.55 -18.86 -10.07
N LYS A 153 7.84 -19.64 -9.26
CA LYS A 153 7.15 -20.86 -9.71
C LYS A 153 5.90 -20.60 -10.56
N ARG A 154 5.57 -19.34 -10.85
CA ARG A 154 4.40 -18.95 -11.65
C ARG A 154 3.09 -19.57 -11.13
N SER A 155 2.93 -19.65 -9.81
CA SER A 155 1.72 -20.19 -9.21
C SER A 155 0.50 -19.34 -9.61
N PRO A 156 -0.53 -19.91 -10.26
CA PRO A 156 -1.65 -19.14 -10.81
C PRO A 156 -2.38 -18.30 -9.77
N LEU A 157 -2.59 -18.86 -8.57
CA LEU A 157 -3.22 -18.16 -7.45
C LEU A 157 -2.36 -16.96 -6.99
N VAL A 158 -1.05 -17.15 -6.85
CA VAL A 158 -0.14 -16.08 -6.41
C VAL A 158 -0.02 -14.99 -7.47
N GLN A 159 -0.01 -15.32 -8.76
CA GLN A 159 -0.06 -14.32 -9.84
C GLN A 159 -1.38 -13.53 -9.82
N PHE A 160 -2.52 -14.21 -9.69
CA PHE A 160 -3.83 -13.55 -9.57
C PHE A 160 -3.85 -12.58 -8.38
N LEU A 161 -3.45 -13.06 -7.19
CA LEU A 161 -3.40 -12.24 -5.98
C LEU A 161 -2.37 -11.11 -6.08
N THR A 162 -1.27 -11.30 -6.82
CA THR A 162 -0.26 -10.25 -7.07
C THR A 162 -0.81 -9.15 -7.97
N LEU A 163 -1.55 -9.49 -9.03
CA LEU A 163 -2.24 -8.52 -9.87
C LEU A 163 -3.27 -7.73 -9.05
N PHE A 164 -4.09 -8.44 -8.27
CA PHE A 164 -5.05 -7.83 -7.35
C PHE A 164 -4.38 -6.86 -6.37
N ASN A 165 -3.33 -7.31 -5.67
CA ASN A 165 -2.57 -6.51 -4.71
C ASN A 165 -1.98 -5.25 -5.35
N SER A 166 -1.38 -5.39 -6.54
CA SER A 166 -0.79 -4.27 -7.27
C SER A 166 -1.84 -3.21 -7.60
N LEU A 167 -3.04 -3.64 -8.01
CA LEU A 167 -4.16 -2.74 -8.28
C LEU A 167 -4.68 -2.06 -7.02
N VAL A 168 -4.73 -2.77 -5.88
CA VAL A 168 -5.12 -2.15 -4.60
C VAL A 168 -4.17 -1.02 -4.24
N VAL A 169 -2.86 -1.24 -4.35
CA VAL A 169 -1.84 -0.22 -4.01
C VAL A 169 -1.93 0.99 -4.93
N ILE A 170 -2.02 0.78 -6.24
CA ILE A 170 -2.08 1.88 -7.21
C ILE A 170 -3.38 2.67 -7.04
N ASN A 171 -4.53 2.00 -6.93
CA ASN A 171 -5.81 2.67 -6.68
C ASN A 171 -5.77 3.48 -5.37
N SER A 172 -5.28 2.88 -4.28
CA SER A 172 -5.18 3.56 -2.98
C SER A 172 -4.30 4.80 -3.04
N THR A 173 -3.14 4.70 -3.68
CA THR A 173 -2.16 5.80 -3.80
C THR A 173 -2.72 6.95 -4.63
N LEU A 174 -3.40 6.66 -5.75
CA LEU A 174 -3.98 7.70 -6.59
C LEU A 174 -5.20 8.36 -5.91
N LEU A 175 -6.06 7.58 -5.25
CA LEU A 175 -7.19 8.15 -4.50
C LEU A 175 -6.74 9.00 -3.32
N TYR A 176 -5.70 8.56 -2.60
CA TYR A 176 -5.07 9.36 -1.56
C TYR A 176 -4.56 10.70 -2.11
N SER A 177 -3.91 10.68 -3.27
CA SER A 177 -3.46 11.90 -3.96
C SER A 177 -4.64 12.81 -4.30
N LEU A 178 -5.71 12.27 -4.91
CA LEU A 178 -6.92 13.04 -5.22
C LEU A 178 -7.58 13.62 -3.96
N ALA A 179 -7.52 12.93 -2.84
CA ALA A 179 -8.05 13.39 -1.57
C ALA A 179 -7.25 14.55 -0.98
N ILE A 180 -5.91 14.50 -1.05
CA ILE A 180 -5.04 15.63 -0.65
C ILE A 180 -5.36 16.87 -1.48
N PHE A 181 -5.55 16.73 -2.80
CA PHE A 181 -5.96 17.82 -3.68
C PHE A 181 -7.44 18.21 -3.55
N ARG A 182 -8.18 17.63 -2.59
CA ARG A 182 -9.60 17.90 -2.32
C ARG A 182 -10.51 17.66 -3.53
N LYS A 183 -10.10 16.77 -4.45
CA LYS A 183 -10.85 16.44 -5.67
C LYS A 183 -11.87 15.33 -5.43
N MET A 184 -11.55 14.37 -4.56
CA MET A 184 -12.42 13.27 -4.21
C MET A 184 -12.34 12.97 -2.72
N ARG A 185 -13.48 12.71 -2.07
CA ARG A 185 -13.52 12.40 -0.63
C ARG A 185 -14.65 11.44 -0.32
N PHE A 186 -14.37 10.51 0.58
CA PHE A 186 -15.32 9.49 1.04
C PHE A 186 -15.72 9.79 2.48
N GLY A 187 -16.97 9.52 2.83
CA GLY A 187 -17.55 9.81 4.15
C GLY A 187 -19.05 9.54 4.15
N ILE A 188 -19.70 9.52 5.30
CA ILE A 188 -21.15 9.26 5.36
C ILE A 188 -21.88 10.58 5.56
N GLY A 189 -22.91 10.84 4.75
CA GLY A 189 -23.78 12.01 4.90
C GLY A 189 -23.21 13.32 4.31
N SER A 190 -23.35 14.43 5.03
CA SER A 190 -23.01 15.77 4.52
C SER A 190 -21.55 16.16 4.81
N ASN A 191 -20.98 15.77 5.95
CA ASN A 191 -19.66 16.21 6.39
C ASN A 191 -18.66 15.04 6.38
N HIS A 192 -17.88 14.93 5.31
CA HIS A 192 -16.92 13.84 5.16
C HIS A 192 -15.67 14.13 5.99
N SER A 193 -15.44 13.40 7.06
CA SER A 193 -14.22 13.48 7.87
C SER A 193 -13.04 12.77 7.19
N TRP A 194 -11.81 13.09 7.59
CA TRP A 194 -10.62 12.35 7.12
C TRP A 194 -10.61 10.91 7.63
N ARG A 195 -11.17 10.69 8.82
CA ARG A 195 -11.26 9.35 9.42
C ARG A 195 -12.15 8.45 8.60
N GLU A 196 -13.36 8.89 8.25
CA GLU A 196 -14.27 8.09 7.41
C GLU A 196 -13.66 7.84 6.03
N HIS A 197 -12.99 8.85 5.45
CA HIS A 197 -12.31 8.68 4.19
C HIS A 197 -11.28 7.52 4.24
N PHE A 198 -10.41 7.50 5.25
CA PHE A 198 -9.42 6.43 5.40
C PHE A 198 -10.03 5.07 5.78
N ASN A 199 -11.24 5.05 6.34
CA ASN A 199 -11.96 3.81 6.60
C ASN A 199 -12.66 3.24 5.36
N ILE A 200 -13.19 4.11 4.49
CA ILE A 200 -13.99 3.72 3.32
C ILE A 200 -13.12 3.45 2.09
N VAL A 201 -12.06 4.25 1.87
CA VAL A 201 -11.19 4.13 0.68
C VAL A 201 -10.60 2.72 0.53
N PRO A 202 -10.04 2.07 1.56
CA PRO A 202 -9.52 0.71 1.42
C PRO A 202 -10.58 -0.27 0.89
N LEU A 203 -11.82 -0.21 1.40
CA LEU A 203 -12.92 -1.04 0.91
C LEU A 203 -13.26 -0.75 -0.55
N TYR A 204 -13.37 0.54 -0.91
CA TYR A 204 -13.60 0.96 -2.29
C TYR A 204 -12.52 0.43 -3.24
N THR A 205 -11.24 0.55 -2.87
CA THR A 205 -10.13 0.08 -3.69
C THR A 205 -10.09 -1.44 -3.83
N ILE A 206 -10.44 -2.18 -2.78
CA ILE A 206 -10.57 -3.65 -2.80
C ILE A 206 -11.65 -4.06 -3.81
N VAL A 207 -12.84 -3.45 -3.76
CA VAL A 207 -13.94 -3.76 -4.68
C VAL A 207 -13.52 -3.49 -6.12
N LEU A 208 -12.98 -2.29 -6.41
CA LEU A 208 -12.56 -1.94 -7.76
C LEU A 208 -11.42 -2.81 -8.29
N SER A 209 -10.45 -3.14 -7.43
CA SER A 209 -9.34 -3.99 -7.81
C SER A 209 -9.81 -5.41 -8.07
N LYS A 210 -10.81 -5.91 -7.35
CA LYS A 210 -11.45 -7.20 -7.60
C LYS A 210 -12.17 -7.22 -8.96
N ILE A 211 -12.97 -6.20 -9.29
CA ILE A 211 -13.63 -6.08 -10.60
C ILE A 211 -12.60 -6.14 -11.72
N ASN A 212 -11.55 -5.32 -11.64
CA ASN A 212 -10.49 -5.26 -12.65
C ASN A 212 -9.73 -6.59 -12.78
N THR A 213 -9.30 -7.17 -11.66
CA THR A 213 -8.52 -8.42 -11.68
C THR A 213 -9.34 -9.57 -12.25
N TRP A 214 -10.61 -9.68 -11.86
CA TRP A 214 -11.50 -10.72 -12.36
C TRP A 214 -11.78 -10.58 -13.86
N ALA A 215 -12.03 -9.35 -14.33
CA ALA A 215 -12.23 -9.09 -15.75
C ALA A 215 -10.98 -9.45 -16.59
N ILE A 216 -9.78 -9.14 -16.08
CA ILE A 216 -8.51 -9.53 -16.71
C ILE A 216 -8.30 -11.04 -16.71
N TYR A 217 -8.64 -11.69 -15.60
CA TYR A 217 -8.41 -13.12 -15.43
C TYR A 217 -9.32 -13.95 -16.36
N LYS A 218 -10.62 -13.58 -16.45
CA LYS A 218 -11.58 -14.29 -17.30
C LYS A 218 -11.40 -14.00 -18.79
N ASN A 219 -11.07 -12.77 -19.16
CA ASN A 219 -10.97 -12.40 -20.56
C ASN A 219 -9.54 -11.97 -20.91
N LYS A 220 -8.89 -12.76 -21.78
CA LYS A 220 -7.54 -12.45 -22.28
C LYS A 220 -7.51 -11.08 -22.99
N SER A 221 -8.63 -10.61 -23.55
CA SER A 221 -8.83 -9.23 -23.96
C SER A 221 -9.76 -8.53 -22.98
N LEU A 222 -9.18 -7.68 -22.11
CA LEU A 222 -9.98 -6.92 -21.15
C LEU A 222 -11.06 -6.12 -21.89
N ASN A 223 -12.33 -6.45 -21.66
CA ASN A 223 -13.46 -5.66 -22.18
C ASN A 223 -13.50 -4.33 -21.42
N ILE A 224 -12.76 -3.36 -21.92
CA ILE A 224 -12.59 -2.02 -21.34
C ILE A 224 -13.96 -1.40 -21.06
N PHE A 225 -14.90 -1.55 -22.01
CA PHE A 225 -16.23 -0.99 -21.89
C PHE A 225 -16.99 -1.58 -20.69
N THR A 226 -17.05 -2.90 -20.56
CA THR A 226 -17.72 -3.56 -19.42
C THR A 226 -17.11 -3.14 -18.09
N VAL A 227 -15.77 -3.12 -17.99
CA VAL A 227 -15.08 -2.72 -16.76
C VAL A 227 -15.35 -1.25 -16.43
N LEU A 228 -15.31 -0.38 -17.43
CA LEU A 228 -15.60 1.04 -17.26
C LEU A 228 -17.03 1.26 -16.76
N VAL A 229 -18.02 0.61 -17.38
CA VAL A 229 -19.43 0.69 -16.98
C VAL A 229 -19.62 0.22 -15.53
N LEU A 230 -19.04 -0.92 -15.14
CA LEU A 230 -19.16 -1.43 -13.77
C LEU A 230 -18.56 -0.46 -12.73
N ARG A 231 -17.43 0.18 -13.06
CA ARG A 231 -16.79 1.16 -12.17
C ARG A 231 -17.62 2.44 -12.05
N LEU A 232 -18.11 2.95 -13.17
CA LEU A 232 -18.99 4.14 -13.19
C LEU A 232 -20.30 3.87 -12.45
N LEU A 233 -20.88 2.67 -12.60
CA LEU A 233 -22.05 2.25 -11.85
C LEU A 233 -21.77 2.23 -10.35
N PHE A 234 -20.64 1.65 -9.93
CA PHE A 234 -20.26 1.63 -8.52
C PHE A 234 -20.06 3.04 -7.94
N ASP A 235 -19.40 3.93 -8.69
CA ASP A 235 -19.23 5.33 -8.32
C ASP A 235 -20.58 6.06 -8.22
N TRP A 236 -21.48 5.82 -9.17
CA TRP A 236 -22.84 6.36 -9.16
C TRP A 236 -23.63 5.89 -7.93
N ILE A 237 -23.56 4.60 -7.59
CA ILE A 237 -24.17 4.04 -6.37
C ILE A 237 -23.64 4.78 -5.14
N LEU A 238 -22.32 4.92 -4.99
CA LEU A 238 -21.73 5.59 -3.83
C LEU A 238 -22.06 7.09 -3.76
N LYS A 239 -22.16 7.77 -4.90
CA LYS A 239 -22.63 9.16 -4.96
C LYS A 239 -24.10 9.28 -4.57
N ARG A 240 -24.95 8.35 -5.05
CA ARG A 240 -26.39 8.31 -4.74
C ARG A 240 -26.64 8.14 -3.25
N PHE A 241 -25.88 7.27 -2.58
CA PHE A 241 -25.93 7.08 -1.13
C PHE A 241 -25.16 8.14 -0.32
N LYS A 242 -24.64 9.19 -0.96
CA LYS A 242 -23.83 10.25 -0.32
C LYS A 242 -22.61 9.70 0.45
N ILE A 243 -22.06 8.58 -0.02
CA ILE A 243 -20.83 7.95 0.52
C ILE A 243 -19.58 8.56 -0.13
N MET A 244 -19.70 8.97 -1.39
CA MET A 244 -18.61 9.58 -2.16
C MET A 244 -19.00 10.98 -2.64
N LYS A 245 -18.11 11.95 -2.41
CA LYS A 245 -18.20 13.29 -2.98
C LYS A 245 -17.02 13.51 -3.91
N SER A 246 -17.31 13.93 -5.12
CA SER A 246 -16.31 14.26 -6.13
C SER A 246 -16.56 15.67 -6.64
N LYS A 247 -15.49 16.47 -6.69
CA LYS A 247 -15.47 17.78 -7.37
C LYS A 247 -14.87 17.66 -8.77
N LEU A 248 -14.53 16.45 -9.21
CA LEU A 248 -14.02 16.22 -10.55
C LEU A 248 -15.17 16.33 -11.55
N GLN A 249 -14.91 17.02 -12.65
CA GLN A 249 -15.81 16.96 -13.81
C GLN A 249 -15.82 15.52 -14.35
N LEU A 250 -16.95 15.10 -14.92
CA LEU A 250 -17.16 13.74 -15.43
C LEU A 250 -16.03 13.27 -16.35
N LYS A 251 -15.51 14.15 -17.23
CA LYS A 251 -14.37 13.84 -18.12
C LYS A 251 -13.10 13.40 -17.38
N TYR A 252 -12.81 13.99 -16.22
CA TYR A 252 -11.64 13.62 -15.42
C TYR A 252 -11.86 12.33 -14.64
N GLU A 253 -13.09 12.04 -14.23
CA GLU A 253 -13.44 10.75 -13.62
C GLU A 253 -13.31 9.62 -14.65
N LEU A 254 -13.84 9.84 -15.86
CA LEU A 254 -13.67 8.92 -16.99
C LEU A 254 -12.19 8.69 -17.31
N PHE A 255 -11.40 9.76 -17.40
CA PHE A 255 -9.96 9.67 -17.60
C PHE A 255 -9.27 8.85 -16.49
N PHE A 256 -9.61 9.10 -15.22
CA PHE A 256 -9.08 8.34 -14.09
C PHE A 256 -9.41 6.84 -14.19
N HIS A 257 -10.66 6.49 -14.53
CA HIS A 257 -11.03 5.09 -14.67
C HIS A 257 -10.34 4.42 -15.86
N LEU A 258 -10.26 5.11 -17.02
CA LEU A 258 -9.54 4.62 -18.20
C LEU A 258 -8.05 4.41 -17.92
N LEU A 259 -7.40 5.38 -17.27
CA LEU A 259 -5.99 5.27 -16.86
C LEU A 259 -5.79 4.01 -16.01
N MET A 260 -6.64 3.79 -15.02
CA MET A 260 -6.56 2.60 -14.16
C MET A 260 -6.81 1.27 -14.90
N ILE A 261 -7.64 1.28 -15.94
CA ILE A 261 -7.87 0.11 -16.81
C ILE A 261 -6.65 -0.13 -17.73
N LEU A 262 -5.98 0.93 -18.19
CA LEU A 262 -4.74 0.80 -18.96
C LEU A 262 -3.58 0.31 -18.09
N LEU A 263 -3.44 0.86 -16.89
CA LEU A 263 -2.45 0.41 -15.90
C LEU A 263 -2.66 -1.06 -15.53
N SER A 264 -3.91 -1.52 -15.41
CA SER A 264 -4.20 -2.93 -15.11
C SER A 264 -3.78 -3.87 -16.24
N LYS A 265 -3.90 -3.46 -17.50
CA LYS A 265 -3.32 -4.20 -18.65
C LYS A 265 -1.79 -4.24 -18.57
N GLY A 266 -1.14 -3.13 -18.26
CA GLY A 266 0.32 -3.07 -18.08
C GLY A 266 0.81 -3.99 -16.97
N LEU A 267 0.14 -3.96 -15.81
CA LEU A 267 0.45 -4.86 -14.68
C LEU A 267 0.23 -6.33 -15.03
N ARG A 268 -0.81 -6.65 -15.80
CA ARG A 268 -1.02 -8.02 -16.27
C ARG A 268 0.19 -8.51 -17.08
N ILE A 269 0.72 -7.68 -17.98
CA ILE A 269 1.94 -8.02 -18.72
C ILE A 269 3.09 -8.25 -17.74
N LEU A 270 3.29 -7.38 -16.75
CA LEU A 270 4.37 -7.56 -15.76
C LEU A 270 4.22 -8.84 -14.93
N VAL A 271 3.00 -9.22 -14.55
CA VAL A 271 2.73 -10.38 -13.68
C VAL A 271 2.71 -11.70 -14.44
N TYR A 272 2.20 -11.70 -15.68
CA TYR A 272 1.97 -12.90 -16.49
C TYR A 272 2.91 -13.05 -17.68
N SER A 273 3.74 -12.06 -18.04
CA SER A 273 4.70 -12.23 -19.13
C SER A 273 5.68 -13.36 -18.82
N GLU A 274 5.85 -14.24 -19.79
CA GLU A 274 6.97 -15.16 -19.85
C GLU A 274 8.24 -14.32 -20.04
N GLU A 275 9.20 -14.46 -19.13
CA GLU A 275 10.57 -14.16 -19.54
C GLU A 275 10.89 -15.23 -20.58
N LYS A 276 11.06 -14.82 -21.84
CA LYS A 276 11.92 -15.60 -22.73
C LYS A 276 13.27 -15.62 -22.03
N GLU A 277 13.57 -16.69 -21.31
CA GLU A 277 14.92 -17.01 -20.90
C GLU A 277 15.74 -17.00 -22.18
N ASN A 278 16.53 -15.93 -22.36
CA ASN A 278 17.69 -16.03 -23.22
C ASN A 278 18.54 -17.14 -22.61
N LYS A 279 18.72 -18.21 -23.41
CA LYS A 279 19.63 -19.32 -23.18
C LYS A 279 21.01 -18.83 -22.72
#